data_AF-A0A1N6FXH7-F1
#
_entry.id   AF-A0A1N6FXH7-F1
#
_cell.length_a   1.000
_cell.length_b   1.000
_cell.length_c   1.000
_cell.angle_alpha   90.00
_cell.angle_beta   90.00
_cell.angle_gamma   90.00
#
_symmetry.space_group_name_H-M   'P 1'
#
loop_
_entity.id
_entity.type
_entity.pdbx_description
1 polymer ?
#
loop_
_entity_poly.entity_id
_entity_poly.type
_entity_poly.pdbx_seq_one_letter_code
_entity_poly.pdbx_strand_id
1 'polypeptide(L)'
;MYSYFMPRERSLQARTLVYNTPFLLVSALEQFQRFAYKRNLETTKIGWAGPGCVIGLLDIKNMIQTNTELVMPNEAAPKEKRTSALSPLGSSLSGLEKGDINRVNL
;
A
#
# COMPACT_ATOMS: atom_id res chain seq x y z
N MET A 1 -12.73 -17.67 -37.07
CA MET A 1 -13.66 -18.69 -36.53
C MET A 1 -12.87 -19.55 -35.54
N TYR A 2 -13.43 -19.82 -34.35
CA TYR A 2 -12.93 -20.62 -33.20
C TYR A 2 -12.09 -19.95 -32.08
N SER A 3 -12.84 -19.36 -31.13
CA SER A 3 -12.92 -19.62 -29.66
C SER A 3 -11.77 -20.20 -28.82
N TYR A 4 -11.51 -19.45 -27.72
CA TYR A 4 -11.28 -19.79 -26.30
C TYR A 4 -10.15 -20.72 -25.84
N PHE A 5 -9.27 -20.16 -25.00
CA PHE A 5 -8.80 -20.80 -23.77
C PHE A 5 -8.58 -19.74 -22.67
N MET A 6 -9.33 -19.82 -21.58
CA MET A 6 -9.06 -19.12 -20.32
C MET A 6 -7.95 -19.86 -19.57
N PRO A 7 -7.05 -19.14 -18.87
CA PRO A 7 -6.55 -19.61 -17.60
C PRO A 7 -7.07 -18.71 -16.49
N ARG A 8 -7.91 -19.32 -15.66
CA ARG A 8 -8.40 -18.81 -14.40
C ARG A 8 -7.29 -19.00 -13.38
N GLU A 9 -6.37 -18.05 -13.25
CA GLU A 9 -5.40 -18.04 -12.14
C GLU A 9 -5.58 -16.78 -11.30
N ARG A 10 -6.38 -16.95 -10.25
CA ARG A 10 -6.32 -16.11 -9.05
C ARG A 10 -4.99 -16.39 -8.35
N SER A 11 -3.96 -15.69 -8.77
CA SER A 11 -2.88 -15.34 -7.87
C SER A 11 -2.56 -13.88 -8.16
N LEU A 12 -2.73 -13.03 -7.15
CA LEU A 12 -2.01 -11.77 -7.10
C LEU A 12 -0.54 -12.16 -6.95
N GLN A 13 0.06 -12.64 -8.03
CA GLN A 13 1.48 -12.56 -8.25
C GLN A 13 1.75 -11.07 -8.29
N ALA A 14 1.93 -10.49 -7.11
CA ALA A 14 2.76 -9.32 -6.93
C ALA A 14 4.15 -9.77 -7.39
N ARG A 15 4.31 -9.83 -8.72
CA ARG A 15 5.58 -9.63 -9.38
C ARG A 15 6.18 -8.48 -8.61
N THR A 16 7.40 -8.68 -8.15
CA THR A 16 8.31 -7.62 -7.76
C THR A 16 8.25 -6.61 -8.91
N LEU A 17 7.34 -5.65 -8.81
CA LEU A 17 7.36 -4.43 -9.60
C LEU A 17 8.54 -3.70 -9.00
N VAL A 18 9.73 -4.15 -9.38
CA VAL A 18 10.93 -3.33 -9.40
C VAL A 18 10.44 -1.98 -9.88
N TYR A 19 10.65 -0.95 -9.07
CA TYR A 19 10.25 0.43 -9.31
C TYR A 19 10.90 0.96 -10.59
N ASN A 20 10.51 0.43 -11.74
CA ASN A 20 11.05 0.78 -13.04
C ASN A 20 10.28 1.95 -13.65
N THR A 21 9.28 2.47 -12.93
CA THR A 21 8.52 3.66 -13.28
C THR A 21 8.91 4.79 -12.32
N PRO A 22 9.76 5.73 -12.76
CA PRO A 22 10.25 6.82 -11.90
C PRO A 22 9.13 7.66 -11.29
N PHE A 23 7.98 7.76 -11.97
CA PHE A 23 6.83 8.53 -11.52
C PHE A 23 6.24 8.02 -10.18
N LEU A 24 6.08 6.70 -10.00
CA LEU A 24 5.49 6.15 -8.77
C LEU A 24 6.39 6.36 -7.56
N LEU A 25 7.72 6.27 -7.77
CA LEU A 25 8.70 6.48 -6.72
C LEU A 25 8.78 7.95 -6.30
N VAL A 26 8.72 8.88 -7.26
CA VAL A 26 8.67 10.33 -6.98
C VAL A 26 7.44 10.68 -6.15
N SER A 27 6.25 10.20 -6.55
CA SER A 27 5.02 10.47 -5.79
C SER A 27 5.06 9.89 -4.38
N ALA A 28 5.61 8.67 -4.20
CA ALA A 28 5.79 8.09 -2.87
C ALA A 28 6.74 8.93 -2.01
N LEU A 29 7.89 9.35 -2.55
CA LEU A 29 8.87 10.17 -1.83
C LEU A 29 8.30 11.54 -1.44
N GLU A 30 7.54 12.20 -2.32
CA GLU A 30 6.88 13.47 -2.00
C GLU A 30 5.89 13.31 -0.84
N GLN A 31 5.13 12.21 -0.82
CA GLN A 31 4.22 11.92 0.29
C GLN A 31 5.00 11.72 1.60
N PHE A 32 6.09 10.94 1.57
CA PHE A 32 6.95 10.78 2.75
C PHE A 32 7.56 12.08 3.22
N GLN A 33 8.00 12.96 2.32
CA GLN A 33 8.54 14.26 2.70
C GLN A 33 7.48 15.15 3.37
N ARG A 34 6.26 15.17 2.83
CA ARG A 34 5.12 15.85 3.46
C ARG A 34 4.81 15.27 4.84
N PHE A 35 4.90 13.95 5.00
CA PHE A 35 4.68 13.29 6.30
C PHE A 35 5.79 13.56 7.31
N ALA A 36 7.05 13.52 6.89
CA ALA A 36 8.18 13.86 7.75
C ALA A 36 8.05 15.30 8.28
N TYR A 37 7.59 16.23 7.44
CA TYR A 37 7.33 17.61 7.84
C TYR A 37 6.16 17.72 8.84
N LYS A 38 5.05 17.01 8.60
CA LYS A 38 3.86 17.03 9.48
C LYS A 38 4.10 16.34 10.83
N ARG A 39 4.87 15.25 10.87
CA ARG A 39 5.20 14.51 12.10
C ARG A 39 6.00 15.34 13.11
N ASN A 40 6.86 16.26 12.62
CA ASN A 40 7.58 17.19 13.49
C ASN A 40 6.67 18.22 14.18
N LEU A 41 5.44 18.40 13.71
CA LEU A 41 4.48 19.37 14.26
C LEU A 41 3.44 18.72 15.19
N GLU A 42 3.11 17.45 15.00
CA GLU A 42 2.09 16.73 15.78
C GLU A 42 2.66 15.44 16.40
N THR A 43 3.25 15.57 17.59
CA THR A 43 3.92 14.46 18.31
C THR A 43 2.97 13.45 18.98
N THR A 44 1.65 13.55 18.83
CA THR A 44 0.71 12.88 19.78
C THR A 44 -0.57 12.25 19.20
N LYS A 45 -0.74 12.10 17.89
CA LYS A 45 -1.91 11.39 17.35
C LYS A 45 -1.56 10.00 16.84
N ILE A 46 -1.91 8.98 17.63
CA ILE A 46 -1.73 7.54 17.36
C ILE A 46 -2.81 7.02 16.36
N GLY A 47 -3.32 7.90 15.48
CA GLY A 47 -4.46 7.60 14.61
C GLY A 47 -4.12 7.30 13.14
N TRP A 48 -2.85 7.44 12.75
CA TRP A 48 -2.45 7.40 11.34
C TRP A 48 -1.71 6.13 10.96
N ALA A 49 -1.95 5.68 9.73
CA ALA A 49 -1.20 4.60 9.12
C ALA A 49 0.24 5.04 8.77
N GLY A 50 1.24 4.35 9.32
CA GLY A 50 2.66 4.59 9.02
C GLY A 50 3.49 3.31 9.18
N PRO A 51 4.81 3.37 8.92
CA PRO A 51 5.68 2.21 9.08
C PRO A 51 5.65 1.67 10.53
N GLY A 52 5.48 0.36 10.67
CA GLY A 52 5.26 -0.35 11.93
C GLY A 52 3.79 -0.51 12.34
N CYS A 53 2.83 0.02 11.56
CA CYS A 53 1.41 -0.13 11.83
C CYS A 53 0.80 -1.32 11.07
N VAL A 54 -0.07 -2.07 11.76
CA VAL A 54 -0.95 -3.06 11.12
C VAL A 54 -2.25 -2.39 10.73
N ILE A 55 -2.58 -2.43 9.44
CA ILE A 55 -3.72 -1.76 8.84
C ILE A 55 -4.73 -2.80 8.36
N GLY A 56 -5.99 -2.63 8.77
CA GLY A 56 -7.11 -3.40 8.25
C GLY A 56 -7.73 -2.68 7.05
N LEU A 57 -7.77 -3.36 5.90
CA LEU A 57 -8.32 -2.87 4.66
C LEU A 57 -9.60 -3.63 4.32
N LEU A 58 -10.62 -2.90 3.89
CA LEU A 58 -11.84 -3.46 3.35
C LEU A 58 -11.92 -3.12 1.86
N ASP A 59 -11.86 -4.16 1.01
CA ASP A 59 -12.18 -4.00 -0.41
C ASP A 59 -13.70 -3.81 -0.56
N ILE A 60 -14.11 -2.58 -0.88
CA ILE A 60 -15.52 -2.20 -1.01
C ILE A 60 -16.22 -2.96 -2.15
N LYS A 61 -15.48 -3.38 -3.19
CA LYS A 61 -16.06 -4.07 -4.34
C LYS A 61 -16.35 -5.53 -4.04
N ASN A 62 -15.42 -6.19 -3.37
CA ASN A 62 -15.50 -7.63 -3.11
C ASN A 62 -15.94 -7.97 -1.67
N MET A 63 -16.08 -6.95 -0.81
CA MET A 63 -16.34 -7.08 0.63
C MET A 63 -15.31 -7.98 1.34
N ILE A 64 -14.06 -7.97 0.85
CA ILE A 64 -12.97 -8.78 1.41
C ILE A 64 -12.18 -7.92 2.38
N GLN A 65 -12.02 -8.42 3.60
CA GLN A 65 -11.14 -7.81 4.60
C GLN A 65 -9.75 -8.43 4.51
N THR A 66 -8.72 -7.58 4.48
CA THR A 66 -7.31 -8.00 4.53
C THR A 66 -6.56 -7.14 5.54
N ASN A 67 -5.58 -7.75 6.22
CA ASN A 67 -4.70 -7.03 7.11
C ASN A 67 -3.31 -7.02 6.50
N THR A 68 -2.64 -5.87 6.54
CA THR A 68 -1.26 -5.74 6.11
C THR A 68 -0.48 -4.86 7.08
N GLU A 69 0.76 -5.25 7.35
CA GLU A 69 1.70 -4.42 8.08
C GLU A 69 2.43 -3.51 7.11
N LEU A 70 2.43 -2.21 7.39
CA LEU A 70 3.21 -1.25 6.63
C LEU A 70 4.63 -1.25 7.17
N VAL A 71 5.62 -1.56 6.35
CA VAL A 71 7.02 -1.70 6.78
C VAL A 71 7.97 -0.88 5.92
N MET A 72 9.19 -0.66 6.40
CA MET A 72 10.22 -0.04 5.58
C MET A 72 10.60 -0.95 4.39
N PRO A 73 11.11 -0.40 3.26
CA PRO A 73 11.33 -1.17 2.03
C PRO A 73 12.25 -2.38 2.18
N ASN A 74 13.22 -2.31 3.08
CA ASN A 74 14.15 -3.38 3.44
C ASN A 74 13.47 -4.57 4.14
N GLU A 75 12.30 -4.36 4.72
CA GLU A 75 11.54 -5.36 5.50
C GLU A 75 10.31 -5.89 4.75
N ALA A 76 10.11 -5.45 3.51
CA ALA A 76 8.94 -5.79 2.71
C ALA A 76 8.91 -7.28 2.37
N ALA A 77 7.87 -7.97 2.85
CA ALA A 77 7.64 -9.39 2.64
C ALA A 77 6.16 -9.63 2.29
N PRO A 78 5.78 -9.54 1.00
CA PRO A 78 4.38 -9.66 0.58
C PRO A 78 3.73 -10.99 0.98
N LYS A 79 4.50 -12.09 0.98
CA LYS A 79 4.03 -13.43 1.42
C LYS A 79 3.66 -13.48 2.90
N GLU A 80 4.23 -12.58 3.70
CA GLU A 80 4.01 -12.47 5.14
C GLU A 80 3.09 -11.30 5.49
N LYS A 81 2.34 -10.78 4.51
CA LYS A 81 1.44 -9.62 4.66
C LYS A 81 2.16 -8.32 5.04
N ARG A 82 3.46 -8.22 4.80
CA ARG A 82 4.24 -6.99 5.02
C ARG A 82 4.40 -6.23 3.71
N THR A 83 3.83 -5.03 3.66
CA THR A 83 3.79 -4.17 2.48
C THR A 83 4.77 -3.01 2.67
N SER A 84 5.64 -2.78 1.68
CA SER A 84 6.55 -1.63 1.69
C SER A 84 5.75 -0.34 1.74
N ALA A 85 6.15 0.58 2.62
CA ALA A 85 5.63 1.94 2.69
C ALA A 85 5.83 2.71 1.37
N LEU A 86 6.85 2.36 0.58
CA LEU A 86 7.09 2.94 -0.76
C LEU A 86 6.28 2.28 -1.87
N SER A 87 5.56 1.18 -1.62
CA SER A 87 4.75 0.54 -2.67
C SER A 87 3.54 1.42 -3.03
N PRO A 88 2.94 1.26 -4.23
CA PRO A 88 1.76 2.04 -4.60
C PRO A 88 0.64 1.95 -3.56
N LEU A 89 0.42 0.75 -3.00
CA LEU A 89 -0.52 0.55 -1.91
C LEU A 89 -0.04 1.24 -0.63
N GLY A 90 1.22 1.02 -0.22
CA GLY A 90 1.73 1.54 1.03
C GLY A 90 1.85 3.07 1.08
N SER A 91 2.20 3.71 -0.03
CA SER A 91 2.26 5.17 -0.12
C SER A 91 0.85 5.76 -0.01
N SER A 92 -0.11 5.18 -0.74
CA SER A 92 -1.52 5.59 -0.65
C SER A 92 -2.11 5.40 0.74
N LEU A 93 -1.66 4.41 1.50
CA LEU A 93 -2.14 4.18 2.87
C LEU A 93 -1.44 5.06 3.90
N SER A 94 -0.25 5.57 3.60
CA SER A 94 0.51 6.38 4.54
C SER A 94 -0.26 7.66 4.88
N GLY A 95 -0.39 7.97 6.18
CA GLY A 95 -1.07 9.16 6.67
C GLY A 95 -2.59 9.10 6.71
N LEU A 96 -3.22 8.00 6.27
CA LEU A 96 -4.67 7.81 6.41
C LEU A 96 -5.07 7.55 7.85
N GLU A 97 -6.28 7.99 8.21
CA GLU A 97 -6.93 7.69 9.49
C GLU A 97 -7.89 6.49 9.37
N LYS A 98 -8.24 5.91 10.52
CA LYS A 98 -9.21 4.82 10.56
C LYS A 98 -10.58 5.32 10.05
N GLY A 99 -11.09 4.65 9.01
CA GLY A 99 -12.37 4.98 8.39
C GLY A 99 -12.22 5.76 7.08
N ASP A 100 -11.01 6.21 6.74
CA ASP A 100 -10.75 6.84 5.46
C ASP A 100 -10.92 5.85 4.30
N ILE A 101 -11.50 6.34 3.22
CA ILE A 101 -11.67 5.60 1.97
C ILE A 101 -10.63 6.11 0.98
N ASN A 102 -9.80 5.22 0.47
CA ASN A 102 -8.83 5.57 -0.57
C ASN A 102 -8.96 4.67 -1.80
N ARG A 103 -8.74 5.26 -2.98
CA ARG A 103 -8.71 4.56 -4.25
C ARG A 103 -7.26 4.43 -4.71
N VAL A 104 -6.77 3.20 -4.72
CA VAL A 104 -5.45 2.87 -5.26
C VAL A 104 -5.61 2.40 -6.68
N ASN A 105 -4.96 3.09 -7.63
CA ASN A 105 -4.84 2.60 -9.00
C ASN A 105 -3.64 1.64 -9.03
N LEU A 106 -3.93 0.34 -8.91
CA LEU A 106 -2.97 -0.75 -9.04
C LEU A 106 -2.73 -1.10 -10.51
#